data_AF-A0A968B1Y0-F1
#
_entry.id   AF-A0A968B1Y0-F1
#
_cell.length_a   1.000
_cell.length_b   1.000
_cell.length_c   1.000
_cell.angle_alpha   90.00
_cell.angle_beta   90.00
_cell.angle_gamma   90.00
#
_symmetry.space_group_name_H-M   'P 1'
#
loop_
_entity.id
_entity.type
_entity.pdbx_description
1 polymer ?
#
loop_
_entity_poly.entity_id
_entity_poly.type
_entity_poly.pdbx_seq_one_letter_code
_entity_poly.pdbx_strand_id
1 'polypeptide(L)'
;PKATILTFATFTALTLSLGWIAYVFMSDISLAEGLLLGTILSGISTVAIVSIMEGLGKVIPNLESANLILSLESTLIDPIRIIIAITIIRVLIQPLQTPIDNMKDIFAILTLATFIGLLIGFLWVIILHRLRFRAYHYMVTIAVLFLVYLIGEMVVGEGGGTISAFVFGLVIAN
;
A
#
# COMPACT_ATOMS: atom_id res chain seq x y z
N PRO A 1 1.88 -2.07 17.30
CA PRO A 1 3.28 -1.78 17.72
C PRO A 1 4.29 -2.88 17.33
N LYS A 2 4.02 -4.19 17.55
CA LYS A 2 4.94 -5.27 17.12
C LYS A 2 4.79 -5.64 15.64
N ALA A 3 3.56 -5.74 15.15
CA ALA A 3 3.25 -6.09 13.75
C ALA A 3 3.86 -5.08 12.77
N THR A 4 3.63 -3.77 12.97
CA THR A 4 4.19 -2.72 12.11
C THR A 4 5.71 -2.73 12.04
N ILE A 5 6.41 -2.95 13.16
CA ILE A 5 7.88 -3.02 13.15
C ILE A 5 8.35 -4.23 12.34
N LEU A 6 7.70 -5.38 12.52
CA LEU A 6 8.02 -6.59 11.77
C LEU A 6 7.82 -6.38 10.27
N THR A 7 6.68 -5.82 9.87
CA THR A 7 6.32 -5.45 8.49
C THR A 7 7.38 -4.57 7.82
N PHE A 8 7.84 -3.51 8.50
CA PHE A 8 8.87 -2.64 7.93
C PHE A 8 10.23 -3.35 7.84
N ALA A 9 10.58 -4.17 8.82
CA ALA A 9 11.82 -4.92 8.83
C ALA A 9 11.86 -5.99 7.73
N THR A 10 10.79 -6.78 7.57
CA THR A 10 10.67 -7.82 6.53
C THR A 10 10.68 -7.19 5.15
N PHE A 11 9.91 -6.13 4.95
CA PHE A 11 9.84 -5.41 3.68
C PHE A 11 11.19 -4.82 3.27
N THR A 12 11.88 -4.13 4.18
CA THR A 12 13.20 -3.54 3.87
C THR A 12 14.25 -4.61 3.61
N ALA A 13 14.29 -5.67 4.43
CA ALA A 13 15.22 -6.78 4.24
C ALA A 13 15.01 -7.48 2.89
N LEU A 14 13.75 -7.76 2.52
CA LEU A 14 13.41 -8.40 1.23
C LEU A 14 13.75 -7.48 0.05
N THR A 15 13.41 -6.20 0.13
CA THR A 15 13.72 -5.22 -0.93
C THR A 15 15.23 -5.12 -1.17
N LEU A 16 16.02 -5.01 -0.10
CA LEU A 16 17.47 -4.90 -0.19
C LEU A 16 18.12 -6.21 -0.67
N SER A 17 17.69 -7.36 -0.13
CA SER A 17 18.24 -8.66 -0.53
C SER A 17 17.93 -8.97 -2.00
N LEU A 18 16.67 -8.83 -2.43
CA LEU A 18 16.28 -9.08 -3.81
C LEU A 18 16.93 -8.07 -4.77
N GLY A 19 17.01 -6.79 -4.38
CA GLY A 19 17.67 -5.79 -5.21
C GLY A 19 19.17 -6.00 -5.34
N TRP A 20 19.84 -6.42 -4.26
CA TRP A 20 21.25 -6.79 -4.30
C TRP A 20 21.50 -8.03 -5.15
N ILE A 21 20.67 -9.07 -5.01
CA ILE A 21 20.75 -10.28 -5.84
C ILE A 21 20.58 -9.89 -7.32
N ALA A 22 19.58 -9.10 -7.65
CA ALA A 22 19.36 -8.65 -9.02
C ALA A 22 20.59 -7.91 -9.56
N TYR A 23 21.15 -6.95 -8.79
CA TYR A 23 22.33 -6.19 -9.19
C TYR A 23 23.58 -7.06 -9.44
N VAL A 24 23.77 -8.13 -8.65
CA VAL A 24 24.94 -9.01 -8.80
C VAL A 24 24.77 -10.00 -9.96
N PHE A 25 23.58 -10.53 -10.17
CA PHE A 25 23.34 -11.60 -11.14
C PHE A 25 22.88 -11.11 -12.52
N MET A 26 22.36 -9.89 -12.63
CA MET A 26 21.94 -9.29 -13.90
C MET A 26 22.95 -8.20 -14.27
N SER A 27 23.78 -8.47 -15.28
CA SER A 27 24.91 -7.62 -15.66
C SER A 27 24.54 -6.24 -16.21
N ASP A 28 23.29 -6.05 -16.64
CA ASP A 28 22.85 -4.85 -17.37
C ASP A 28 21.91 -3.95 -16.55
N ILE A 29 21.74 -4.20 -15.24
CA ILE A 29 20.88 -3.38 -14.40
C ILE A 29 21.65 -2.51 -13.41
N SER A 30 21.19 -1.27 -13.25
CA SER A 30 21.65 -0.38 -12.19
C SER A 30 21.13 -0.83 -10.82
N LEU A 31 21.79 -0.37 -9.75
CA LEU A 31 21.34 -0.63 -8.38
C LEU A 31 19.89 -0.14 -8.14
N ALA A 32 19.52 0.99 -8.74
CA ALA A 32 18.17 1.55 -8.61
C ALA A 32 17.11 0.67 -9.31
N GLU A 33 17.42 0.12 -10.49
CA GLU A 33 16.55 -0.86 -11.16
C GLU A 33 16.46 -2.18 -10.38
N GLY A 34 17.57 -2.64 -9.79
CA GLY A 34 17.57 -3.77 -8.87
C GLY A 34 16.67 -3.53 -7.66
N LEU A 35 16.77 -2.37 -7.01
CA LEU A 35 15.90 -1.99 -5.88
C LEU A 35 14.44 -1.82 -6.29
N LEU A 36 14.17 -1.36 -7.52
CA LEU A 36 12.81 -1.33 -8.07
C LEU A 36 12.23 -2.74 -8.18
N LEU A 37 12.99 -3.68 -8.76
CA LEU A 37 12.60 -5.09 -8.83
C LEU A 37 12.39 -5.68 -7.43
N GLY A 38 13.33 -5.42 -6.52
CA GLY A 38 13.23 -5.82 -5.13
C GLY A 38 11.96 -5.29 -4.47
N THR A 39 11.59 -4.04 -4.73
CA THR A 39 10.37 -3.39 -4.20
C THR A 39 9.11 -4.04 -4.76
N ILE A 40 9.06 -4.30 -6.08
CA ILE A 40 7.89 -4.94 -6.71
C ILE A 40 7.68 -6.34 -6.14
N LEU A 41 8.76 -7.09 -5.94
CA LEU A 41 8.74 -8.46 -5.44
C LEU A 41 8.62 -8.56 -3.91
N SER A 42 8.94 -7.50 -3.16
CA SER A 42 8.90 -7.52 -1.70
C SER A 42 7.47 -7.35 -1.17
N GLY A 43 6.86 -8.47 -0.87
CA GLY A 43 5.69 -8.52 0.00
C GLY A 43 4.75 -9.66 -0.34
N ILE A 44 3.79 -9.87 0.55
CA ILE A 44 2.98 -11.08 0.58
C ILE A 44 1.57 -10.75 0.11
N SER A 45 0.97 -11.63 -0.69
CA SER A 45 -0.42 -11.46 -1.10
C SER A 45 -1.39 -11.82 0.03
N THR A 46 -2.29 -10.90 0.38
CA THR A 46 -3.36 -11.12 1.38
C THR A 46 -4.18 -12.37 1.05
N VAL A 47 -4.50 -12.60 -0.23
CA VAL A 47 -5.31 -13.75 -0.67
C VAL A 47 -4.58 -15.07 -0.45
N ALA A 48 -3.27 -15.09 -0.71
CA ALA A 48 -2.44 -16.27 -0.49
C ALA A 48 -2.32 -16.60 1.00
N ILE A 49 -2.13 -15.60 1.86
CA ILE A 49 -2.09 -15.78 3.32
C ILE A 49 -3.40 -16.38 3.81
N VAL A 50 -4.54 -15.76 3.48
CA VAL A 50 -5.85 -16.23 3.97
C VAL A 50 -6.10 -17.68 3.55
N SER A 51 -5.81 -18.03 2.29
CA SER A 51 -6.00 -19.39 1.78
C SER A 51 -5.14 -20.43 2.52
N ILE A 52 -3.87 -20.10 2.80
CA ILE A 52 -2.95 -20.99 3.52
C ILE A 52 -3.34 -21.09 5.00
N MET A 53 -3.75 -19.98 5.62
CA MET A 53 -4.16 -19.94 7.03
C MET A 53 -5.47 -20.67 7.29
N GLU A 54 -6.44 -20.59 6.39
CA GLU A 54 -7.67 -21.40 6.47
C GLU A 54 -7.38 -22.90 6.33
N GLY A 55 -6.43 -23.27 5.46
CA GLY A 55 -5.97 -24.65 5.32
C GLY A 55 -5.29 -25.18 6.57
N LEU A 56 -4.33 -24.41 7.13
CA LEU A 56 -3.56 -24.78 8.31
C LEU A 56 -4.37 -24.70 9.62
N GLY A 57 -5.34 -23.79 9.71
CA GLY A 57 -6.21 -23.65 10.88
C GLY A 57 -7.09 -24.88 11.15
N LYS A 58 -7.27 -25.76 10.15
CA LYS A 58 -7.92 -27.07 10.33
C LYS A 58 -7.06 -28.08 11.08
N VAL A 59 -5.74 -27.87 11.13
CA VAL A 59 -4.75 -28.82 11.67
C VAL A 59 -4.06 -28.28 12.93
N ILE A 60 -3.82 -26.97 13.00
CA ILE A 60 -3.08 -26.34 14.07
C ILE A 60 -4.00 -25.38 14.84
N PRO A 61 -4.20 -25.57 16.17
CA PRO A 61 -5.00 -24.67 16.98
C PRO A 61 -4.28 -23.33 17.24
N ASN A 62 -5.05 -22.25 17.48
CA ASN A 62 -4.58 -20.90 17.84
C ASN A 62 -3.87 -20.09 16.72
N LEU A 63 -4.23 -20.30 15.46
CA LEU A 63 -3.68 -19.55 14.31
C LEU A 63 -4.34 -18.20 14.04
N GLU A 64 -5.44 -17.87 14.71
CA GLU A 64 -6.23 -16.66 14.45
C GLU A 64 -5.40 -15.37 14.65
N SER A 65 -4.60 -15.32 15.72
CA SER A 65 -3.71 -14.19 16.00
C SER A 65 -2.65 -13.99 14.91
N ALA A 66 -2.12 -15.09 14.35
CA ALA A 66 -1.13 -15.03 13.28
C ALA A 66 -1.78 -14.61 11.95
N ASN A 67 -2.98 -15.12 11.64
CA ASN A 67 -3.73 -14.72 10.47
C ASN A 67 -4.06 -13.21 10.49
N LEU A 68 -4.45 -12.68 11.65
CA LEU A 68 -4.72 -11.25 11.83
C LEU A 68 -3.45 -10.42 11.61
N ILE A 69 -2.33 -10.79 12.23
CA ILE A 69 -1.05 -10.07 12.06
C ILE A 69 -0.59 -10.08 10.60
N LEU A 70 -0.61 -11.26 9.95
CA LEU A 70 -0.17 -11.40 8.55
C LEU A 70 -1.10 -10.66 7.58
N SER A 71 -2.42 -10.68 7.82
CA SER A 71 -3.39 -9.95 6.99
C SER A 71 -3.21 -8.44 7.11
N LEU A 72 -2.90 -7.94 8.31
CA LEU A 72 -2.56 -6.53 8.51
C LEU A 72 -1.22 -6.17 7.83
N GLU A 73 -0.22 -7.03 7.92
CA GLU A 73 1.08 -6.85 7.26
C GLU A 73 0.91 -6.73 5.74
N SER A 74 0.14 -7.62 5.11
CA SER A 74 -0.08 -7.59 3.66
C SER A 74 -0.90 -6.38 3.21
N THR A 75 -1.99 -6.04 3.91
CA THR A 75 -2.82 -4.87 3.55
C THR A 75 -2.10 -3.54 3.73
N LEU A 76 -1.19 -3.43 4.71
CA LEU A 76 -0.38 -2.22 4.90
C LEU A 76 0.77 -2.11 3.89
N ILE A 77 1.44 -3.21 3.56
CA ILE A 77 2.57 -3.19 2.62
C ILE A 77 2.12 -2.84 1.20
N ASP A 78 0.94 -3.28 0.76
CA ASP A 78 0.53 -3.12 -0.63
C ASP A 78 0.52 -1.66 -1.12
N PRO A 79 -0.13 -0.69 -0.43
CA PRO A 79 -0.03 0.73 -0.79
C PRO A 79 1.40 1.28 -0.65
N ILE A 80 2.12 0.93 0.42
CA ILE A 80 3.49 1.42 0.68
C ILE A 80 4.44 1.01 -0.45
N ARG A 81 4.32 -0.24 -0.91
CA ARG A 81 5.11 -0.81 -1.99
C ARG A 81 4.93 -0.03 -3.30
N ILE A 82 3.70 0.32 -3.64
CA ILE A 82 3.39 1.13 -4.83
C ILE A 82 4.06 2.51 -4.75
N ILE A 83 4.02 3.17 -3.59
CA ILE A 83 4.65 4.48 -3.38
C ILE A 83 6.16 4.40 -3.57
N ILE A 84 6.81 3.41 -2.95
CA ILE A 84 8.25 3.23 -3.04
C ILE A 84 8.65 2.89 -4.48
N ALA A 85 7.89 2.05 -5.18
CA ALA A 85 8.14 1.73 -6.58
C ALA A 85 8.04 2.98 -7.48
N ILE A 86 6.97 3.78 -7.34
CA ILE A 86 6.79 5.04 -8.07
C ILE A 86 7.94 6.01 -7.76
N THR A 87 8.38 6.08 -6.49
CA THR A 87 9.50 6.92 -6.08
C THR A 87 10.80 6.53 -6.79
N ILE A 88 11.11 5.22 -6.83
CA ILE A 88 12.32 4.73 -7.50
C ILE A 88 12.21 4.98 -9.01
N ILE A 89 11.04 4.77 -9.61
CA ILE A 89 10.78 5.09 -11.02
C ILE A 89 11.04 6.57 -11.30
N ARG A 90 10.60 7.49 -10.44
CA ARG A 90 10.86 8.93 -10.59
C ARG A 90 12.34 9.26 -10.56
N VAL A 91 13.08 8.67 -9.63
CA VAL A 91 14.54 8.84 -9.52
C VAL A 91 15.23 8.35 -10.79
N LEU A 92 14.75 7.25 -11.39
CA LEU A 92 15.29 6.70 -12.64
C LEU A 92 14.99 7.59 -13.87
N ILE A 93 13.77 8.15 -13.96
CA ILE A 93 13.36 8.98 -15.11
C ILE A 93 13.91 10.42 -15.00
N GLN A 94 14.03 10.96 -13.79
CA GLN A 94 14.46 12.34 -13.52
C GLN A 94 15.69 12.41 -12.60
N PRO A 95 16.87 11.95 -13.07
CA PRO A 95 18.08 11.87 -12.24
C PRO A 95 18.66 13.24 -11.81
N LEU A 96 18.12 14.35 -12.32
CA LEU A 96 18.55 15.72 -12.03
C LEU A 96 17.98 16.28 -10.71
N GLN A 97 17.01 15.60 -10.08
CA GLN A 97 16.49 16.02 -8.78
C GLN A 97 17.41 15.57 -7.65
N THR A 98 17.66 16.46 -6.68
CA THR A 98 18.46 16.08 -5.52
C THR A 98 17.70 15.06 -4.65
N PRO A 99 18.38 14.14 -3.95
CA PRO A 99 17.73 13.18 -3.06
C PRO A 99 16.82 13.82 -2.00
N ILE A 100 17.13 15.05 -1.60
CA ILE A 100 16.37 15.83 -0.61
C ILE A 100 15.02 16.28 -1.18
N ASP A 101 14.98 16.66 -2.46
CA ASP A 101 13.74 17.09 -3.11
C ASP A 101 12.81 15.90 -3.34
N ASN A 102 13.35 14.74 -3.72
CA ASN A 102 12.61 13.48 -3.81
C ASN A 102 11.97 13.09 -2.46
N MET A 103 12.69 13.22 -1.35
CA MET A 103 12.13 12.94 -0.03
C MET A 103 10.99 13.90 0.35
N LYS A 104 11.13 15.20 0.06
CA LYS A 104 10.07 16.19 0.32
C LYS A 104 8.80 15.86 -0.46
N ASP A 105 8.94 15.46 -1.71
CA ASP A 105 7.81 15.10 -2.56
C ASP A 105 7.06 13.88 -2.01
N ILE A 106 7.78 12.85 -1.55
CA ILE A 106 7.15 11.68 -0.90
C ILE A 106 6.37 12.08 0.34
N PHE A 107 6.95 12.91 1.20
CA PHE A 107 6.27 13.39 2.41
C PHE A 107 5.06 14.25 2.08
N ALA A 108 5.14 15.10 1.05
CA ALA A 108 4.01 15.88 0.58
C ALA A 108 2.89 14.99 0.05
N ILE A 109 3.21 13.99 -0.78
CA ILE A 109 2.26 13.03 -1.33
C ILE A 109 1.57 12.25 -0.20
N LEU A 110 2.34 11.66 0.71
CA LEU A 110 1.80 10.91 1.86
C LEU A 110 0.85 11.76 2.71
N THR A 111 1.25 12.99 3.02
CA THR A 111 0.45 13.88 3.89
C THR A 111 -0.84 14.31 3.21
N LEU A 112 -0.75 14.80 1.96
CA LEU A 112 -1.89 15.35 1.23
C LEU A 112 -2.86 14.24 0.83
N ALA A 113 -2.38 13.10 0.34
CA ALA A 113 -3.22 11.98 -0.03
C ALA A 113 -3.95 11.36 1.17
N THR A 114 -3.28 11.27 2.32
CA THR A 114 -3.90 10.85 3.58
C THR A 114 -5.00 11.82 4.00
N PHE A 115 -4.74 13.13 3.90
CA PHE A 115 -5.73 14.15 4.23
C PHE A 115 -6.98 14.04 3.34
N ILE A 116 -6.81 13.87 2.03
CA ILE A 116 -7.92 13.68 1.08
C ILE A 116 -8.71 12.41 1.40
N GLY A 117 -8.02 11.28 1.64
CA GLY A 117 -8.66 10.01 1.99
C GLY A 117 -9.46 10.10 3.30
N LEU A 118 -8.91 10.76 4.32
CA LEU A 118 -9.60 11.00 5.60
C LEU A 118 -10.84 11.88 5.42
N LEU A 119 -10.71 12.99 4.69
CA LEU A 119 -11.80 13.95 4.50
C LEU A 119 -12.96 13.31 3.74
N ILE A 120 -12.68 12.65 2.61
CA ILE A 120 -13.73 12.00 1.82
C ILE A 120 -14.30 10.79 2.56
N GLY A 121 -13.46 10.01 3.26
CA GLY A 121 -13.89 8.88 4.07
C GLY A 121 -14.88 9.30 5.16
N PHE A 122 -14.56 10.35 5.91
CA PHE A 122 -15.43 10.86 6.96
C PHE A 122 -16.78 11.36 6.43
N LEU A 123 -16.75 12.12 5.32
CA LEU A 123 -17.97 12.55 4.63
C LEU A 123 -18.80 11.35 4.16
N TRP A 124 -18.14 10.30 3.67
CA TRP A 124 -18.81 9.10 3.18
C TRP A 124 -19.46 8.29 4.29
N VAL A 125 -18.84 8.17 5.47
CA VAL A 125 -19.43 7.50 6.64
C VAL A 125 -20.77 8.13 7.03
N ILE A 126 -20.88 9.46 7.00
CA ILE A 126 -22.12 10.19 7.28
C ILE A 126 -23.20 9.85 6.25
N ILE A 127 -22.81 9.76 4.97
CA ILE A 127 -23.72 9.40 3.87
C ILE A 127 -24.16 7.93 3.99
N LEU A 128 -23.24 7.02 4.29
CA LEU A 128 -23.52 5.60 4.51
C LEU A 128 -24.50 5.37 5.64
N HIS A 129 -24.42 6.14 6.72
CA HIS A 129 -25.38 6.06 7.81
C HIS A 129 -26.82 6.32 7.34
N ARG A 130 -27.02 7.17 6.32
CA ARG A 130 -28.33 7.42 5.70
C ARG A 130 -28.72 6.37 4.66
N LEU A 131 -27.75 5.72 4.02
CA LEU A 131 -27.98 4.74 2.94
C LEU A 131 -28.02 3.28 3.43
N ARG A 132 -27.75 3.02 4.72
CA ARG A 132 -27.59 1.68 5.31
C ARG A 132 -28.76 0.72 5.02
N PHE A 133 -29.97 1.23 4.83
CA PHE A 133 -31.18 0.44 4.59
C PHE A 133 -31.54 0.28 3.10
N ARG A 134 -30.68 0.70 2.17
CA ARG A 134 -30.89 0.56 0.73
C ARG A 134 -30.11 -0.64 0.18
N ALA A 135 -30.73 -1.36 -0.74
CA ALA A 135 -30.04 -2.34 -1.57
C ALA A 135 -28.92 -1.65 -2.37
N TYR A 136 -27.82 -2.36 -2.63
CA TYR A 136 -26.67 -1.90 -3.43
C TYR A 136 -25.76 -0.82 -2.81
N HIS A 137 -25.84 -0.54 -1.50
CA HIS A 137 -24.93 0.42 -0.85
C HIS A 137 -23.44 0.09 -1.08
N TYR A 138 -23.08 -1.21 -1.19
CA TYR A 138 -21.72 -1.64 -1.49
C TYR A 138 -21.24 -1.19 -2.89
N MET A 139 -22.12 -1.23 -3.90
CA MET A 139 -21.77 -0.79 -5.27
C MET A 139 -21.48 0.71 -5.31
N VAL A 140 -22.24 1.49 -4.54
CA VAL A 140 -22.02 2.94 -4.42
C VAL A 140 -20.69 3.23 -3.72
N THR A 141 -20.35 2.50 -2.65
CA THR A 141 -19.03 2.65 -2.00
C THR A 141 -17.88 2.32 -2.94
N ILE A 142 -18.00 1.29 -3.78
CA ILE A 142 -16.98 0.96 -4.79
C ILE A 142 -16.87 2.09 -5.83
N ALA A 143 -17.99 2.67 -6.29
CA ALA A 143 -17.96 3.81 -7.20
C ALA A 143 -17.25 5.02 -6.59
N VAL A 144 -17.51 5.31 -5.31
CA VAL A 144 -16.84 6.39 -4.58
C VAL A 144 -15.36 6.09 -4.35
N LEU A 145 -14.98 4.84 -4.12
CA LEU A 145 -13.56 4.45 -4.03
C LEU A 145 -12.80 4.82 -5.31
N PHE A 146 -13.37 4.55 -6.49
CA PHE A 146 -12.76 4.97 -7.75
C PHE A 146 -12.69 6.49 -7.90
N LEU A 147 -13.70 7.23 -7.43
CA LEU A 147 -13.65 8.68 -7.42
C LEU A 147 -12.58 9.23 -6.47
N VAL A 148 -12.42 8.64 -5.29
CA VAL A 148 -11.37 8.99 -4.33
C VAL A 148 -9.99 8.77 -4.94
N TYR A 149 -9.80 7.62 -5.60
CA TYR A 149 -8.56 7.33 -6.32
C TYR A 149 -8.28 8.40 -7.39
N LEU A 150 -9.27 8.69 -8.25
CA LEU A 150 -9.13 9.67 -9.32
C LEU A 150 -8.81 11.07 -8.77
N ILE A 151 -9.53 11.51 -7.73
CA ILE A 151 -9.29 12.82 -7.09
C ILE A 151 -7.90 12.86 -6.47
N GLY A 152 -7.50 11.81 -5.76
CA GLY A 152 -6.17 11.72 -5.16
C GLY A 152 -5.07 11.83 -6.21
N GLU A 153 -5.20 11.12 -7.32
CA GLU A 153 -4.21 11.15 -8.40
C GLU A 153 -4.16 12.53 -9.09
N MET A 154 -5.30 13.17 -9.33
CA MET A 154 -5.37 14.49 -9.97
C MET A 154 -4.84 15.63 -9.08
N VAL A 155 -5.10 15.57 -7.77
CA VAL A 155 -4.76 16.67 -6.83
C VAL A 155 -3.35 16.53 -6.28
N VAL A 156 -2.92 15.30 -5.99
CA VAL A 156 -1.64 15.02 -5.31
C VAL A 156 -0.55 14.63 -6.31
N GLY A 157 -0.91 14.02 -7.44
CA GLY A 157 0.01 13.44 -8.40
C GLY A 157 0.19 11.93 -8.22
N GLU A 158 1.19 11.39 -8.90
CA GLU A 158 1.38 9.94 -9.02
C GLU A 158 1.48 9.23 -7.67
N GLY A 159 0.64 8.22 -7.47
CA GLY A 159 0.59 7.43 -6.24
C GLY A 159 -0.29 8.03 -5.13
N GLY A 160 -0.75 9.27 -5.30
CA GLY A 160 -1.69 9.91 -4.38
C GLY A 160 -3.04 9.20 -4.34
N GLY A 161 -3.55 8.74 -5.48
CA GLY A 161 -4.81 8.02 -5.57
C GLY A 161 -4.81 6.73 -4.75
N THR A 162 -3.71 5.97 -4.80
CA THR A 162 -3.57 4.70 -4.06
C THR A 162 -3.64 4.93 -2.55
N ILE A 163 -2.96 5.94 -2.04
CA ILE A 163 -2.97 6.29 -0.61
C ILE A 163 -4.35 6.80 -0.19
N SER A 164 -4.93 7.73 -0.96
CA SER A 164 -6.25 8.27 -0.67
C SER A 164 -7.31 7.17 -0.63
N ALA A 165 -7.26 6.21 -1.56
CA ALA A 165 -8.16 5.06 -1.59
C ALA A 165 -7.95 4.12 -0.41
N PHE A 166 -6.70 3.82 -0.04
CA PHE A 166 -6.37 3.02 1.14
C PHE A 166 -6.89 3.65 2.43
N VAL A 167 -6.61 4.93 2.64
CA VAL A 167 -7.03 5.68 3.83
C VAL A 167 -8.55 5.80 3.89
N PHE A 168 -9.21 6.07 2.76
CA PHE A 168 -10.67 6.05 2.66
C PHE A 168 -11.26 4.69 3.09
N GLY A 169 -10.69 3.59 2.60
CA GLY A 169 -11.09 2.24 3.00
C GLY A 169 -10.91 2.00 4.50
N LEU A 170 -9.78 2.44 5.07
CA LEU A 170 -9.48 2.33 6.50
C LEU A 170 -10.47 3.11 7.37
N VAL A 171 -10.90 4.29 6.93
CA VAL A 171 -11.90 5.12 7.63
C VAL A 171 -13.29 4.50 7.60
N ILE A 172 -13.67 3.81 6.53
CA ILE A 172 -14.99 3.17 6.44
C ILE A 172 -15.02 1.85 7.24
N ALA A 173 -13.87 1.17 7.33
CA ALA A 173 -13.75 -0.08 8.06
C ALA A 173 -13.78 0.10 9.60
N ASN A 174 -13.48 1.30 10.12
CA ASN A 174 -13.48 1.64 11.54
C ASN A 174 -14.65 2.56 11.90
#